data_AF-A0AA44U9P1-F1
#
_entry.id   AF-A0AA44U9P1-F1
#
_cell.length_a   1.000
_cell.length_b   1.000
_cell.length_c   1.000
_cell.angle_alpha   90.00
_cell.angle_beta   90.00
_cell.angle_gamma   90.00
#
_symmetry.space_group_name_H-M   'P 1'
#
loop_
_entity.id
_entity.type
_entity.pdbx_description
1 polymer ?
#
loop_
_entity_poly.entity_id
_entity_poly.type
_entity_poly.pdbx_seq_one_letter_code
_entity_poly.pdbx_strand_id
1 'polypeptide(L)'
;MGIPAQETTMPNWCSNSLHFQGNPQRIAEVAEQILIKTDKGYQFSFQHIVPMPEELILPEVPDSYMQQTWFQIAQQPEKKLINLEREMLEQRDKSFWSVQYRLPDELFSELKLYFSEKFDWDNLTVGEVFLHFEANSEVASRFRYDEPFAKRIAENIRQYGHPNWYDWRLANWGCKWDVNPDCTFVTVGESGIRISCDTAWGPPEGIYRELAKRFPDVEFEAKYLEEGMWFAGTYEGHEGALFDYPCTDDGVRDFATEHFGCEYDDED
;
A
#
# COMPACT_ATOMS: atom_id res chain seq x y z
N MET A 1 -19.35 -12.00 -11.32
CA MET A 1 -19.47 -12.74 -10.05
C MET A 1 -18.81 -11.88 -8.99
N GLY A 2 -19.58 -11.42 -8.02
CA GLY A 2 -19.10 -10.46 -7.02
C GLY A 2 -18.05 -11.07 -6.11
N ILE A 3 -17.01 -10.31 -5.84
CA ILE A 3 -16.01 -10.62 -4.81
C ILE A 3 -16.76 -10.62 -3.47
N PRO A 4 -16.71 -11.69 -2.67
CA PRO A 4 -17.38 -11.69 -1.37
C PRO A 4 -16.67 -10.68 -0.46
N ALA A 5 -17.46 -9.85 0.22
CA ALA A 5 -16.97 -9.00 1.29
C ALA A 5 -16.35 -9.91 2.36
N GLN A 6 -15.02 -9.96 2.41
CA GLN A 6 -14.33 -10.48 3.58
C GLN A 6 -14.68 -9.53 4.72
N GLU A 7 -15.25 -10.07 5.80
CA GLU A 7 -15.42 -9.38 7.07
C GLU A 7 -14.02 -9.03 7.60
N THR A 8 -13.49 -7.91 7.16
CA THR A 8 -12.23 -7.34 7.64
C THR A 8 -12.50 -6.67 8.97
N THR A 9 -11.77 -7.08 10.00
CA THR A 9 -11.46 -6.25 11.16
C THR A 9 -11.25 -4.80 10.70
N MET A 10 -12.08 -3.89 11.21
CA MET A 10 -12.21 -2.52 10.71
C MET A 10 -10.83 -1.84 10.77
N PRO A 11 -10.22 -1.43 9.64
CA PRO A 11 -9.00 -0.64 9.70
C PRO A 11 -9.30 0.69 10.36
N ASN A 12 -8.30 1.26 11.03
CA ASN A 12 -8.32 2.68 11.36
C ASN A 12 -8.57 3.48 10.08
N TRP A 13 -9.61 4.31 10.08
CA TRP A 13 -10.01 5.13 8.95
C TRP A 13 -9.42 6.53 9.10
N CYS A 14 -8.85 7.03 8.02
CA CYS A 14 -8.48 8.43 7.90
C CYS A 14 -9.58 9.13 7.10
N SER A 15 -10.27 10.08 7.72
CA SER A 15 -11.23 10.95 7.04
C SER A 15 -10.50 12.04 6.28
N ASN A 16 -10.99 12.36 5.09
CA ASN A 16 -10.36 13.31 4.18
C ASN A 16 -11.39 14.25 3.58
N SER A 17 -11.04 15.54 3.44
CA SER A 17 -11.81 16.53 2.71
C SER A 17 -10.91 17.30 1.74
N LEU A 18 -11.18 17.17 0.44
CA LEU A 18 -10.45 17.83 -0.65
C LEU A 18 -11.31 18.92 -1.28
N HIS A 19 -10.77 20.12 -1.41
CA HIS A 19 -11.46 21.30 -1.92
C HIS A 19 -10.62 22.04 -2.96
N PHE A 20 -11.13 22.09 -4.19
CA PHE A 20 -10.64 22.95 -5.25
C PHE A 20 -11.48 24.21 -5.32
N GLN A 21 -10.85 25.37 -5.53
CA GLN A 21 -11.54 26.63 -5.77
C GLN A 21 -10.84 27.43 -6.87
N GLY A 22 -11.61 28.04 -7.77
CA GLY A 22 -11.01 28.80 -8.87
C GLY A 22 -11.99 29.29 -9.91
N ASN A 23 -11.45 29.63 -11.08
CA ASN A 23 -12.25 30.07 -12.22
C ASN A 23 -13.22 28.94 -12.66
N PRO A 24 -14.51 29.23 -12.91
CA PRO A 24 -15.50 28.22 -13.27
C PRO A 24 -15.13 27.32 -14.45
N GLN A 25 -14.55 27.89 -15.51
CA GLN A 25 -14.14 27.11 -16.67
C GLN A 25 -13.04 26.11 -16.28
N ARG A 26 -12.05 26.57 -15.50
CA ARG A 26 -10.93 25.73 -15.09
C ARG A 26 -11.38 24.64 -14.12
N ILE A 27 -12.27 24.96 -13.19
CA ILE A 27 -12.84 23.99 -12.26
C ILE A 27 -13.66 22.93 -12.99
N ALA A 28 -14.40 23.29 -14.04
CA ALA A 28 -15.08 22.30 -14.88
C ALA A 28 -14.08 21.34 -15.57
N GLU A 29 -12.97 21.86 -16.12
CA GLU A 29 -11.90 21.04 -16.72
C GLU A 29 -11.21 20.12 -15.71
N VAL A 30 -11.03 20.57 -14.46
CA VAL A 30 -10.50 19.74 -13.37
C VAL A 30 -11.49 18.63 -13.02
N ALA A 31 -12.77 18.97 -12.84
CA ALA A 31 -13.83 18.00 -12.55
C ALA A 31 -13.90 16.88 -13.60
N GLU A 32 -13.81 17.22 -14.89
CA GLU A 32 -13.83 16.25 -15.99
C GLU A 32 -12.64 15.27 -15.95
N GLN A 33 -11.51 15.66 -15.37
CA GLN A 33 -10.29 14.84 -15.33
C GLN A 33 -10.13 14.02 -14.06
N ILE A 34 -10.78 14.41 -12.96
CA ILE A 34 -10.62 13.76 -11.65
C ILE A 34 -11.88 13.03 -11.18
N LEU A 35 -13.03 13.30 -11.80
CA LEU A 35 -14.32 12.72 -11.44
C LEU A 35 -14.89 11.89 -12.57
N ILE A 36 -15.48 10.75 -12.20
CA ILE A 36 -16.26 9.92 -13.10
C ILE A 36 -17.71 10.40 -13.04
N LYS A 37 -18.24 10.86 -14.17
CA LYS A 37 -19.66 11.23 -14.28
C LYS A 37 -20.52 9.97 -14.42
N THR A 38 -21.56 9.86 -13.59
CA THR A 38 -22.52 8.75 -13.56
C THR A 38 -23.95 9.29 -13.63
N ASP A 39 -24.92 8.40 -13.83
CA ASP A 39 -26.35 8.75 -13.81
C ASP A 39 -26.81 9.29 -12.43
N LYS A 40 -26.04 9.02 -11.36
CA LYS A 40 -26.34 9.42 -9.98
C LYS A 40 -25.53 10.64 -9.51
N GLY A 41 -24.75 11.26 -10.39
CA GLY A 41 -23.85 12.36 -10.04
C GLY A 41 -22.39 12.03 -10.34
N TYR A 42 -21.47 12.44 -9.48
CA TYR A 42 -20.04 12.23 -9.67
C TYR A 42 -19.48 11.20 -8.69
N GLN A 43 -18.53 10.39 -9.17
CA GLN A 43 -17.71 9.51 -8.35
C GLN A 43 -16.26 9.98 -8.38
N PHE A 44 -15.55 9.74 -7.28
CA PHE A 44 -14.12 9.95 -7.15
C PHE A 44 -13.43 8.61 -6.96
N SER A 45 -12.27 8.42 -7.58
CA SER A 45 -11.52 7.16 -7.51
C SER A 45 -10.04 7.43 -7.74
N PHE A 46 -9.20 6.85 -6.90
CA PHE A 46 -7.75 6.85 -7.04
C PHE A 46 -7.33 6.12 -8.30
N GLN A 47 -7.99 5.00 -8.64
CA GLN A 47 -7.75 4.27 -9.87
C GLN A 47 -8.04 5.10 -11.13
N HIS A 48 -8.99 6.05 -11.07
CA HIS A 48 -9.26 6.97 -12.17
C HIS A 48 -8.13 7.99 -12.38
N ILE A 49 -7.51 8.44 -11.29
CA ILE A 49 -6.45 9.47 -11.32
C ILE A 49 -5.10 8.81 -11.57
N VAL A 50 -4.66 7.92 -10.67
CA VAL A 50 -3.38 7.20 -10.72
C VAL A 50 -3.70 5.71 -10.88
N PRO A 51 -3.86 5.20 -12.11
CA PRO A 51 -4.32 3.83 -12.33
C PRO A 51 -3.25 2.82 -11.90
N MET A 52 -3.62 1.92 -11.00
CA MET A 52 -2.83 0.76 -10.68
C MET A 52 -2.92 -0.29 -11.80
N PRO A 53 -1.79 -0.84 -12.27
CA PRO A 53 -1.77 -1.97 -13.19
C PRO A 53 -2.52 -3.21 -12.64
N GLU A 54 -3.36 -3.85 -13.46
CA GLU A 54 -4.10 -5.06 -13.07
C GLU A 54 -3.17 -6.26 -12.86
N GLU A 55 -2.01 -6.29 -13.53
CA GLU A 55 -0.99 -7.34 -13.41
C GLU A 55 -0.38 -7.44 -12.00
N LEU A 56 -0.52 -6.39 -11.19
CA LEU A 56 -0.11 -6.37 -9.79
C LEU A 56 -1.11 -7.10 -8.88
N ILE A 57 -2.31 -7.41 -9.37
CA ILE A 57 -3.26 -8.27 -8.68
C ILE A 57 -2.80 -9.71 -8.85
N LEU A 58 -1.98 -10.16 -7.90
CA LEU A 58 -1.50 -11.53 -7.86
C LEU A 58 -2.68 -12.48 -7.56
N PRO A 59 -2.72 -13.68 -8.18
CA PRO A 59 -3.73 -14.67 -7.87
C PRO A 59 -3.62 -15.08 -6.40
N GLU A 60 -4.77 -15.39 -5.77
CA GLU A 60 -4.78 -15.97 -4.43
C GLU A 60 -4.05 -17.32 -4.46
N VAL A 61 -2.83 -17.32 -3.91
CA VAL A 61 -2.10 -18.55 -3.61
C VAL A 61 -2.29 -18.86 -2.12
N PRO A 62 -2.39 -20.15 -1.73
CA PRO A 62 -2.62 -20.52 -0.34
C PRO A 62 -1.59 -19.99 0.66
N ASP A 63 -0.39 -19.60 0.20
CA ASP A 63 0.71 -19.17 1.06
C ASP A 63 1.48 -17.96 0.47
N SER A 64 0.78 -16.84 0.30
CA SER A 64 1.35 -15.59 -0.26
C SER A 64 2.49 -15.02 0.59
N TYR A 65 2.43 -15.17 1.91
CA TYR A 65 3.49 -14.83 2.85
C TYR A 65 4.78 -15.62 2.55
N MET A 66 4.66 -16.93 2.32
CA MET A 66 5.82 -17.76 1.98
C MET A 66 6.43 -17.36 0.64
N GLN A 67 5.62 -17.00 -0.34
CA GLN A 67 6.16 -16.54 -1.62
C GLN A 67 6.89 -15.21 -1.51
N GLN A 68 6.36 -14.25 -0.73
CA GLN A 68 7.07 -13.00 -0.44
C GLN A 68 8.38 -13.26 0.32
N THR A 69 8.36 -14.20 1.27
CA THR A 69 9.57 -14.61 2.01
C THR A 69 10.63 -15.20 1.08
N TRP A 70 10.27 -16.15 0.21
CA TRP A 70 11.20 -16.72 -0.76
C TRP A 70 11.72 -15.67 -1.74
N PHE A 71 10.87 -14.76 -2.18
CA PHE A 71 11.27 -13.65 -3.02
C PHE A 71 12.34 -12.77 -2.35
N GLN A 72 12.15 -12.38 -1.08
CA GLN A 72 13.14 -11.58 -0.34
C GLN A 72 14.47 -12.31 -0.14
N ILE A 73 14.43 -13.63 0.07
CA ILE A 73 15.63 -14.45 0.15
C ILE A 73 16.35 -14.45 -1.22
N ALA A 74 15.61 -14.65 -2.31
CA ALA A 74 16.16 -14.70 -3.68
C ALA A 74 16.89 -13.41 -4.11
N GLN A 75 16.57 -12.25 -3.51
CA GLN A 75 17.27 -10.98 -3.76
C GLN A 75 18.73 -10.98 -3.31
N GLN A 76 19.17 -12.01 -2.59
CA GLN A 76 20.53 -12.11 -2.04
C GLN A 76 21.18 -13.42 -2.50
N PRO A 77 21.37 -13.63 -3.81
CA PRO A 77 21.79 -14.93 -4.36
C PRO A 77 23.18 -15.35 -3.85
N GLU A 78 24.08 -14.41 -3.59
CA GLU A 78 25.43 -14.67 -3.06
C GLU A 78 25.46 -14.94 -1.55
N LYS A 79 24.32 -14.78 -0.85
CA LYS A 79 24.25 -15.02 0.60
C LYS A 79 24.45 -16.50 0.87
N LYS A 80 25.43 -16.83 1.71
CA LYS A 80 25.65 -18.18 2.23
C LYS A 80 24.55 -18.58 3.21
N LEU A 81 24.14 -19.84 3.19
CA LEU A 81 23.06 -20.35 4.03
C LEU A 81 23.39 -20.31 5.53
N ILE A 82 24.66 -20.44 5.92
CA ILE A 82 25.11 -20.19 7.31
C ILE A 82 24.84 -18.75 7.78
N ASN A 83 24.93 -17.76 6.88
CA ASN A 83 24.64 -16.36 7.21
C ASN A 83 23.12 -16.13 7.27
N LEU A 84 22.35 -16.73 6.35
CA LEU A 84 20.90 -16.72 6.42
C LEU A 84 20.41 -17.35 7.73
N GLU A 85 20.97 -18.50 8.14
CA GLU A 85 20.66 -19.15 9.41
C GLU A 85 20.90 -18.22 10.61
N ARG A 86 22.05 -17.53 10.65
CA ARG A 86 22.35 -16.58 11.72
C ARG A 86 21.31 -15.45 11.77
N GLU A 87 20.93 -14.89 10.63
CA GLU A 87 19.87 -13.87 10.56
C GLU A 87 18.54 -14.43 11.05
N MET A 88 18.16 -15.64 10.64
CA MET A 88 16.93 -16.29 11.10
C MET A 88 16.95 -16.48 12.62
N LEU A 89 18.09 -16.80 13.24
CA LEU A 89 18.23 -16.94 14.69
C LEU A 89 18.14 -15.60 15.41
N GLU A 90 18.80 -14.55 14.90
CA GLU A 90 18.75 -13.19 15.46
C GLU A 90 17.34 -12.57 15.39
N GLN A 91 16.55 -13.01 14.42
CA GLN A 91 15.17 -12.55 14.21
C GLN A 91 14.14 -13.34 15.00
N ARG A 92 14.50 -14.47 15.60
CA ARG A 92 13.57 -15.46 16.17
C ARG A 92 12.65 -14.89 17.23
N ASP A 93 13.19 -14.07 18.13
CA ASP A 93 12.45 -13.50 19.26
C ASP A 93 11.93 -12.09 18.97
N LYS A 94 12.12 -11.58 17.74
CA LYS A 94 11.60 -10.28 17.34
C LYS A 94 10.11 -10.37 17.06
N SER A 95 9.39 -9.29 17.38
CA SER A 95 7.96 -9.21 17.07
C SER A 95 7.72 -9.28 15.56
N PHE A 96 6.55 -9.80 15.17
CA PHE A 96 6.12 -9.86 13.76
C PHE A 96 6.24 -8.51 13.04
N TRP A 97 5.91 -7.41 13.74
CA TRP A 97 6.02 -6.05 13.20
C TRP A 97 7.47 -5.64 12.86
N SER A 98 8.47 -6.29 13.47
CA SER A 98 9.89 -6.00 13.28
C SER A 98 10.55 -6.88 12.21
N VAL A 99 9.93 -8.01 11.85
CA VAL A 99 10.46 -8.98 10.89
C VAL A 99 9.31 -9.48 10.02
N GLN A 100 9.15 -8.88 8.84
CA GLN A 100 8.00 -9.13 7.99
C GLN A 100 8.14 -10.38 7.10
N TYR A 101 9.35 -10.92 6.90
CA TYR A 101 9.60 -12.00 5.94
C TYR A 101 10.64 -13.00 6.44
N ARG A 102 10.17 -14.04 7.12
CA ARG A 102 11.00 -15.08 7.75
C ARG A 102 10.44 -16.46 7.46
N LEU A 103 11.33 -17.41 7.16
CA LEU A 103 10.94 -18.83 7.04
C LEU A 103 10.51 -19.36 8.41
N PRO A 104 9.41 -20.12 8.51
CA PRO A 104 9.04 -20.81 9.75
C PRO A 104 10.18 -21.70 10.26
N ASP A 105 10.42 -21.73 11.57
CA ASP A 105 11.52 -22.48 12.20
C ASP A 105 11.56 -23.95 11.75
N GLU A 106 10.39 -24.60 11.68
CA GLU A 106 10.25 -25.99 11.24
C GLU A 106 10.68 -26.18 9.78
N LEU A 107 10.21 -25.29 8.89
CA LEU A 107 10.53 -25.34 7.46
C LEU A 107 12.01 -25.05 7.21
N PHE A 108 12.60 -24.10 7.94
CA PHE A 108 14.02 -23.80 7.85
C PHE A 108 14.89 -24.97 8.36
N SER A 109 14.46 -25.63 9.44
CA SER A 109 15.15 -26.81 9.96
C SER A 109 15.12 -27.98 8.96
N GLU A 110 13.98 -28.20 8.31
CA GLU A 110 13.83 -29.20 7.25
C GLU A 110 14.70 -28.88 6.03
N LEU A 111 14.73 -27.60 5.62
CA LEU A 111 15.59 -27.10 4.54
C LEU A 111 17.05 -27.42 4.86
N LYS A 112 17.49 -27.09 6.08
CA LYS A 112 18.84 -27.34 6.55
C LYS A 112 19.20 -28.82 6.52
N LEU A 113 18.33 -29.69 7.02
CA LEU A 113 18.56 -31.13 6.98
C LEU A 113 18.73 -31.63 5.54
N TYR A 114 17.78 -31.29 4.66
CA TYR A 114 17.79 -31.75 3.26
C TYR A 114 19.04 -31.31 2.50
N PHE A 115 19.43 -30.03 2.61
CA PHE A 115 20.58 -29.51 1.89
C PHE A 115 21.91 -29.96 2.50
N SER A 116 22.01 -30.11 3.82
CA SER A 116 23.24 -30.60 4.48
C SER A 116 23.57 -32.06 4.14
N GLU A 117 22.57 -32.87 3.76
CA GLU A 117 22.80 -34.25 3.28
C GLU A 117 23.43 -34.31 1.88
N LYS A 118 23.31 -33.22 1.09
CA LYS A 118 23.64 -33.21 -0.34
C LYS A 118 24.73 -32.21 -0.70
N PHE A 119 24.89 -31.16 0.10
CA PHE A 119 25.73 -30.00 -0.16
C PHE A 119 26.50 -29.60 1.10
N ASP A 120 27.58 -28.85 0.92
CA ASP A 120 28.29 -28.18 2.01
C ASP A 120 27.51 -26.95 2.47
N TRP A 121 26.73 -27.09 3.55
CA TRP A 121 25.83 -26.05 4.09
C TRP A 121 26.53 -24.70 4.32
N ASP A 122 27.78 -24.73 4.79
CA ASP A 122 28.49 -23.51 5.19
C ASP A 122 28.92 -22.66 3.99
N ASN A 123 29.04 -23.29 2.81
CA ASN A 123 29.43 -22.64 1.56
C ASN A 123 28.30 -22.55 0.54
N LEU A 124 27.22 -23.32 0.71
CA LEU A 124 26.03 -23.26 -0.13
C LEU A 124 25.41 -21.86 -0.09
N THR A 125 25.16 -21.32 -1.27
CA THR A 125 24.56 -20.01 -1.46
C THR A 125 23.04 -20.11 -1.68
N VAL A 126 22.34 -19.02 -1.45
CA VAL A 126 20.92 -18.89 -1.81
C VAL A 126 20.73 -19.16 -3.30
N GLY A 127 21.56 -18.59 -4.18
CA GLY A 127 21.45 -18.80 -5.63
C GLY A 127 21.49 -20.28 -6.02
N GLU A 128 22.38 -21.06 -5.40
CA GLU A 128 22.48 -22.50 -5.64
C GLU A 128 21.24 -23.28 -5.15
N VAL A 129 20.61 -22.85 -4.04
CA VAL A 129 19.34 -23.42 -3.58
C VAL A 129 18.23 -23.18 -4.61
N PHE A 130 18.16 -21.98 -5.18
CA PHE A 130 17.15 -21.66 -6.19
C PHE A 130 17.41 -22.40 -7.51
N LEU A 131 18.67 -22.55 -7.94
CA LEU A 131 19.03 -23.42 -9.07
C LEU A 131 18.61 -24.88 -8.81
N HIS A 132 18.76 -25.37 -7.57
CA HIS A 132 18.29 -26.70 -7.18
C HIS A 132 16.77 -26.81 -7.21
N PHE A 133 16.04 -25.77 -6.80
CA PHE A 133 14.57 -25.71 -6.89
C PHE A 133 14.09 -25.70 -8.35
N GLU A 134 14.73 -24.91 -9.23
CA GLU A 134 14.42 -24.88 -10.68
C GLU A 134 14.62 -26.25 -11.33
N ALA A 135 15.68 -26.98 -10.94
CA ALA A 135 15.95 -28.32 -11.44
C ALA A 135 15.03 -29.40 -10.83
N ASN A 136 14.38 -29.13 -9.69
CA ASN A 136 13.64 -30.12 -8.91
C ASN A 136 12.33 -29.53 -8.35
N SER A 137 11.30 -29.43 -9.19
CA SER A 137 10.01 -28.81 -8.83
C SER A 137 9.30 -29.48 -7.63
N GLU A 138 9.47 -30.79 -7.42
CA GLU A 138 8.94 -31.50 -6.24
C GLU A 138 9.61 -31.02 -4.95
N VAL A 139 10.91 -30.73 -4.99
CA VAL A 139 11.68 -30.20 -3.86
C VAL A 139 11.29 -28.75 -3.59
N ALA A 140 11.14 -27.92 -4.63
CA ALA A 140 10.59 -26.58 -4.52
C ALA A 140 9.22 -26.59 -3.81
N SER A 141 8.33 -27.47 -4.25
CA SER A 141 6.97 -27.62 -3.69
C SER A 141 7.00 -28.06 -2.23
N ARG A 142 7.91 -28.97 -1.86
CA ARG A 142 8.13 -29.39 -0.46
C ARG A 142 8.47 -28.21 0.44
N PHE A 143 9.27 -27.26 -0.07
CA PHE A 143 9.64 -26.04 0.65
C PHE A 143 8.69 -24.86 0.39
N ARG A 144 7.49 -25.14 -0.15
CA ARG A 144 6.44 -24.16 -0.45
C ARG A 144 6.92 -23.03 -1.35
N TYR A 145 7.86 -23.30 -2.26
CA TYR A 145 8.28 -22.35 -3.28
C TYR A 145 7.47 -22.57 -4.56
N ASP A 146 6.75 -21.54 -5.01
CA ASP A 146 5.99 -21.52 -6.27
C ASP A 146 6.77 -20.66 -7.29
N GLU A 147 7.48 -21.34 -8.20
CA GLU A 147 8.31 -20.69 -9.21
C GLU A 147 7.52 -19.77 -10.16
N PRO A 148 6.37 -20.17 -10.74
CA PRO A 148 5.51 -19.26 -11.51
C PRO A 148 5.15 -17.97 -10.74
N PHE A 149 4.80 -18.09 -9.47
CA PHE A 149 4.45 -16.94 -8.64
C PHE A 149 5.65 -16.04 -8.36
N ALA A 150 6.81 -16.62 -8.02
CA ALA A 150 8.05 -15.87 -7.80
C ALA A 150 8.51 -15.12 -9.07
N LYS A 151 8.41 -15.76 -10.24
CA LYS A 151 8.69 -15.13 -11.54
C LYS A 151 7.74 -13.96 -11.82
N ARG A 152 6.46 -14.09 -11.48
CA ARG A 152 5.49 -12.99 -11.60
C ARG A 152 5.88 -11.80 -10.72
N ILE A 153 6.25 -12.03 -9.47
CA ILE A 153 6.72 -10.95 -8.57
C ILE A 153 7.96 -10.24 -9.17
N ALA A 154 8.95 -11.00 -9.63
CA ALA A 154 10.16 -10.43 -10.20
C ALA A 154 9.87 -9.56 -11.44
N GLU A 155 8.97 -10.01 -12.32
CA GLU A 155 8.55 -9.22 -13.48
C GLU A 155 7.76 -7.98 -13.07
N ASN A 156 6.87 -8.08 -12.08
CA ASN A 156 6.12 -6.95 -11.55
C ASN A 156 7.05 -5.85 -11.02
N ILE A 157 8.11 -6.22 -10.29
CA ILE A 157 9.12 -5.24 -9.85
C ILE A 157 9.87 -4.65 -11.04
N ARG A 158 10.25 -5.48 -12.02
CA ARG A 158 10.95 -5.00 -13.20
C ARG A 158 10.13 -3.98 -13.99
N GLN A 159 8.83 -4.20 -14.12
CA GLN A 159 7.94 -3.36 -14.92
C GLN A 159 7.39 -2.15 -14.14
N TYR A 160 7.02 -2.36 -12.88
CA TYR A 160 6.26 -1.39 -12.09
C TYR A 160 6.99 -0.90 -10.85
N GLY A 161 8.18 -1.42 -10.55
CA GLY A 161 8.95 -1.10 -9.33
C GLY A 161 8.42 -1.76 -8.05
N HIS A 162 7.31 -2.49 -8.13
CA HIS A 162 6.62 -3.06 -6.97
C HIS A 162 6.22 -4.53 -7.22
N PRO A 163 6.27 -5.40 -6.19
CA PRO A 163 5.98 -6.83 -6.33
C PRO A 163 4.49 -7.13 -6.54
N ASN A 164 3.62 -6.30 -5.97
CA ASN A 164 2.19 -6.57 -5.89
C ASN A 164 1.40 -5.26 -5.72
N TRP A 165 0.07 -5.39 -5.80
CA TRP A 165 -0.87 -4.27 -5.74
C TRP A 165 -0.79 -3.49 -4.42
N TYR A 166 -0.53 -4.16 -3.29
CA TYR A 166 -0.50 -3.55 -1.96
C TYR A 166 0.67 -2.58 -1.83
N ASP A 167 1.88 -3.05 -2.15
CA ASP A 167 3.09 -2.23 -2.10
C ASP A 167 3.01 -1.06 -3.08
N TRP A 168 2.47 -1.30 -4.27
CA TRP A 168 2.28 -0.25 -5.26
C TRP A 168 1.31 0.83 -4.77
N ARG A 169 0.15 0.45 -4.21
CA ARG A 169 -0.85 1.42 -3.72
C ARG A 169 -0.33 2.24 -2.55
N LEU A 170 0.37 1.63 -1.59
CA LEU A 170 0.99 2.40 -0.52
C LEU A 170 1.99 3.42 -1.07
N ALA A 171 2.82 3.03 -2.05
CA ALA A 171 3.81 3.93 -2.62
C ALA A 171 3.24 5.02 -3.54
N ASN A 172 2.14 4.75 -4.25
CA ASN A 172 1.61 5.63 -5.31
C ASN A 172 0.33 6.36 -4.92
N TRP A 173 -0.48 5.80 -4.02
CA TRP A 173 -1.67 6.44 -3.48
C TRP A 173 -1.43 6.97 -2.07
N GLY A 174 -0.62 6.29 -1.26
CA GLY A 174 -0.41 6.62 0.17
C GLY A 174 -1.28 5.80 1.12
N CYS A 175 -2.31 5.13 0.61
CA CYS A 175 -3.24 4.31 1.37
C CYS A 175 -3.54 2.98 0.67
N LYS A 176 -4.09 2.01 1.43
CA LYS A 176 -4.25 0.62 0.96
C LYS A 176 -5.31 0.43 -0.12
N TRP A 177 -6.45 1.10 0.04
CA TRP A 177 -7.63 0.89 -0.76
C TRP A 177 -8.01 2.15 -1.51
N ASP A 178 -8.69 1.98 -2.64
CA ASP A 178 -9.42 3.07 -3.27
C ASP A 178 -10.61 3.48 -2.36
N VAL A 179 -11.16 4.67 -2.58
CA VAL A 179 -12.30 5.15 -1.80
C VAL A 179 -13.53 4.29 -2.03
N ASN A 180 -14.33 4.10 -0.98
CA ASN A 180 -15.63 3.45 -1.12
C ASN A 180 -16.62 4.45 -1.75
N PRO A 181 -17.19 4.18 -2.94
CA PRO A 181 -18.13 5.09 -3.59
C PRO A 181 -19.40 5.33 -2.76
N ASP A 182 -19.79 4.41 -1.88
CA ASP A 182 -20.96 4.56 -1.01
C ASP A 182 -20.69 5.46 0.22
N CYS A 183 -19.41 5.71 0.53
CA CYS A 183 -18.95 6.59 1.62
C CYS A 183 -18.16 7.81 1.09
N THR A 184 -18.33 8.13 -0.19
CA THR A 184 -17.66 9.26 -0.83
C THR A 184 -18.69 10.28 -1.29
N PHE A 185 -18.51 11.53 -0.87
CA PHE A 185 -19.43 12.62 -1.18
C PHE A 185 -18.74 13.63 -2.09
N VAL A 186 -19.25 13.79 -3.30
CA VAL A 186 -18.69 14.73 -4.29
C VAL A 186 -19.72 15.81 -4.61
N THR A 187 -19.34 17.07 -4.43
CA THR A 187 -20.12 18.25 -4.83
C THR A 187 -19.32 19.06 -5.85
N VAL A 188 -19.92 19.31 -7.01
CA VAL A 188 -19.34 20.18 -8.06
C VAL A 188 -20.21 21.42 -8.16
N GLY A 189 -19.66 22.57 -7.76
CA GLY A 189 -20.27 23.88 -7.94
C GLY A 189 -19.67 24.63 -9.12
N GLU A 190 -20.17 25.84 -9.39
CA GLU A 190 -19.65 26.66 -10.49
C GLU A 190 -18.17 27.00 -10.32
N SER A 191 -17.71 27.31 -9.11
CA SER A 191 -16.35 27.80 -8.84
C SER A 191 -15.54 26.91 -7.89
N GLY A 192 -16.01 25.68 -7.61
CA GLY A 192 -15.26 24.76 -6.77
C GLY A 192 -15.78 23.32 -6.78
N ILE A 193 -14.92 22.40 -6.34
CA ILE A 193 -15.20 20.98 -6.16
C ILE A 193 -14.92 20.63 -4.70
N ARG A 194 -15.84 19.94 -4.03
CA ARG A 194 -15.63 19.39 -2.68
C ARG A 194 -15.79 17.88 -2.73
N ILE A 195 -14.83 17.17 -2.16
CA ILE A 195 -14.80 15.72 -2.06
C ILE A 195 -14.55 15.36 -0.60
N SER A 196 -15.43 14.58 0.01
CA SER A 196 -15.20 13.97 1.32
C SER A 196 -15.17 12.46 1.18
N CYS A 197 -14.16 11.80 1.76
CA CYS A 197 -13.98 10.35 1.66
C CYS A 197 -13.13 9.81 2.82
N ASP A 198 -13.24 8.51 3.08
CA ASP A 198 -12.39 7.80 4.04
C ASP A 198 -11.38 6.91 3.34
N THR A 199 -10.18 6.83 3.90
CA THR A 199 -9.06 6.01 3.42
C THR A 199 -8.49 5.15 4.54
N ALA A 200 -7.83 4.05 4.20
CA ALA A 200 -7.23 3.18 5.19
C ALA A 200 -5.92 3.78 5.72
N TRP A 201 -5.84 3.94 7.05
CA TRP A 201 -4.65 4.27 7.86
C TRP A 201 -4.04 5.66 7.70
N GLY A 202 -4.25 6.35 6.59
CA GLY A 202 -3.67 7.67 6.36
C GLY A 202 -4.15 8.29 5.05
N PRO A 203 -3.86 9.58 4.85
CA PRO A 203 -4.34 10.33 3.70
C PRO A 203 -3.77 9.76 2.37
N PRO A 204 -4.50 9.90 1.26
CA PRO A 204 -4.04 9.50 -0.07
C PRO A 204 -3.06 10.52 -0.65
N GLU A 205 -1.93 10.76 0.04
CA GLU A 205 -0.92 11.78 -0.29
C GLU A 205 -0.43 11.67 -1.74
N GLY A 206 -0.26 10.45 -2.25
CA GLY A 206 0.18 10.21 -3.63
C GLY A 206 -0.82 10.75 -4.66
N ILE A 207 -2.12 10.70 -4.35
CA ILE A 207 -3.17 11.28 -5.18
C ILE A 207 -3.13 12.80 -5.14
N TYR A 208 -3.01 13.40 -3.95
CA TYR A 208 -2.88 14.85 -3.84
C TYR A 208 -1.64 15.37 -4.58
N ARG A 209 -0.52 14.66 -4.45
CA ARG A 209 0.73 14.99 -5.13
C ARG A 209 0.57 14.94 -6.65
N GLU A 210 -0.16 13.95 -7.17
CA GLU A 210 -0.45 13.86 -8.59
C GLU A 210 -1.36 15.00 -9.06
N LEU A 211 -2.40 15.33 -8.28
CA LEU A 211 -3.32 16.43 -8.59
C LEU A 211 -2.58 17.77 -8.67
N ALA A 212 -1.69 18.06 -7.71
CA ALA A 212 -0.89 19.28 -7.72
C ALA A 212 -0.01 19.38 -8.97
N LYS A 213 0.62 18.26 -9.38
CA LYS A 213 1.44 18.19 -10.59
C LYS A 213 0.63 18.38 -11.87
N ARG A 214 -0.56 17.78 -11.96
CA ARG A 214 -1.44 17.85 -13.14
C ARG A 214 -2.04 19.23 -13.36
N PHE A 215 -2.33 19.94 -12.27
CA PHE A 215 -2.98 21.24 -12.29
C PHE A 215 -2.12 22.30 -11.59
N PRO A 216 -0.92 22.62 -12.14
CA PRO A 216 0.02 23.52 -11.48
C PRO A 216 -0.50 24.96 -11.35
N ASP A 217 -1.52 25.31 -12.12
CA ASP A 217 -2.22 26.58 -12.14
C ASP A 217 -3.47 26.64 -11.23
N VAL A 218 -3.79 25.54 -10.55
CA VAL A 218 -4.97 25.42 -9.68
C VAL A 218 -4.51 25.16 -8.25
N GLU A 219 -5.08 25.93 -7.32
CA GLU A 219 -4.87 25.73 -5.89
C GLU A 219 -5.95 24.81 -5.32
N PHE A 220 -5.55 23.91 -4.43
CA PHE A 220 -6.48 23.12 -3.63
C PHE A 220 -5.96 22.91 -2.22
N GLU A 221 -6.90 22.62 -1.33
CA GLU A 221 -6.65 22.26 0.06
C GLU A 221 -7.21 20.85 0.31
N ALA A 222 -6.46 20.00 0.99
CA ALA A 222 -6.94 18.72 1.47
C ALA A 222 -6.69 18.57 2.98
N LYS A 223 -7.74 18.40 3.76
CA LYS A 223 -7.66 18.16 5.21
C LYS A 223 -7.78 16.67 5.50
N TYR A 224 -7.05 16.18 6.49
CA TYR A 224 -7.10 14.79 6.92
C TYR A 224 -7.15 14.65 8.44
N LEU A 225 -7.81 13.60 8.92
CA LEU A 225 -7.92 13.23 10.33
C LEU A 225 -7.91 11.70 10.46
N GLU A 226 -7.03 11.16 11.29
CA GLU A 226 -6.99 9.75 11.67
C GLU A 226 -7.04 9.65 13.21
N GLU A 227 -8.22 9.31 13.73
CA GLU A 227 -8.49 9.34 15.17
C GLU A 227 -7.87 8.15 15.93
N GLY A 228 -7.57 7.04 15.24
CA GLY A 228 -7.02 5.83 15.85
C GLY A 228 -5.57 5.98 16.32
N MET A 229 -4.74 6.70 15.56
CA MET A 229 -3.36 7.05 15.90
C MET A 229 -3.21 8.53 16.28
N TRP A 230 -4.32 9.27 16.33
CA TRP A 230 -4.42 10.65 16.78
C TRP A 230 -3.51 11.63 16.03
N PHE A 231 -3.70 11.72 14.71
CA PHE A 231 -3.02 12.72 13.89
C PHE A 231 -3.96 13.36 12.87
N ALA A 232 -3.68 14.62 12.52
CA ALA A 232 -4.44 15.38 11.56
C ALA A 232 -3.55 16.40 10.86
N GLY A 233 -4.06 17.04 9.82
CA GLY A 233 -3.34 18.12 9.14
C GLY A 233 -3.98 18.55 7.84
N THR A 234 -3.26 19.45 7.16
CA THR A 234 -3.68 20.00 5.88
C THR A 234 -2.57 19.84 4.86
N TYR A 235 -2.93 19.36 3.68
CA TYR A 235 -2.13 19.49 2.48
C TYR A 235 -2.62 20.66 1.64
N GLU A 236 -1.68 21.42 1.08
CA GLU A 236 -1.96 22.43 0.07
C GLU A 236 -1.26 22.06 -1.23
N GLY A 237 -2.00 22.03 -2.33
CA GLY A 237 -1.47 21.81 -3.66
C GLY A 237 -1.51 23.08 -4.47
N HIS A 238 -0.36 23.58 -4.88
CA HIS A 238 -0.22 24.75 -5.73
C HIS A 238 1.16 24.78 -6.41
N GLU A 239 1.29 25.53 -7.51
CA GLU A 239 2.54 25.70 -8.25
C GLU A 239 3.21 24.38 -8.69
N GLY A 240 2.42 23.33 -8.93
CA GLY A 240 2.93 22.01 -9.32
C GLY A 240 3.48 21.17 -8.18
N ALA A 241 3.35 21.63 -6.93
CA ALA A 241 3.90 21.01 -5.73
C ALA A 241 2.83 20.78 -4.66
N LEU A 242 3.10 19.81 -3.77
CA LEU A 242 2.28 19.50 -2.61
C LEU A 242 3.06 19.87 -1.36
N PHE A 243 2.43 20.62 -0.46
CA PHE A 243 2.97 21.03 0.83
C PHE A 243 2.16 20.39 1.94
N ASP A 244 2.84 19.89 2.97
CA ASP A 244 2.25 19.21 4.12
C ASP A 244 2.37 20.08 5.38
N TYR A 245 1.25 20.26 6.06
CA TYR A 245 1.12 21.02 7.30
C TYR A 245 0.42 20.15 8.35
N PRO A 246 1.15 19.21 8.98
CA PRO A 246 0.59 18.39 10.04
C PRO A 246 0.26 19.24 11.27
N CYS A 247 -0.85 18.91 11.93
CA CYS A 247 -1.18 19.47 13.23
C CYS A 247 -0.19 18.98 14.29
N THR A 248 0.09 19.82 15.28
CA THR A 248 0.69 19.36 16.54
C THR A 248 -0.31 18.50 17.30
N ASP A 249 0.17 17.55 18.11
CA ASP A 249 -0.67 16.66 18.92
C ASP A 249 -1.77 17.41 19.71
N ASP A 250 -1.41 18.53 20.33
CA ASP A 250 -2.33 19.38 21.12
C ASP A 250 -3.42 20.06 20.27
N GLY A 251 -3.22 20.15 18.94
CA GLY A 251 -4.13 20.82 18.01
C GLY A 251 -5.07 19.88 17.26
N VAL A 252 -4.89 18.56 17.38
CA VAL A 252 -5.69 17.56 16.65
C VAL A 252 -7.17 17.64 17.04
N ARG A 253 -7.47 17.83 18.33
CA ARG A 253 -8.84 17.96 18.83
C ARG A 253 -9.57 19.14 18.19
N ASP A 254 -8.98 20.33 18.30
CA ASP A 254 -9.56 21.55 17.75
C ASP A 254 -9.74 21.45 16.23
N PHE A 255 -8.75 20.87 15.52
CA PHE A 255 -8.79 20.64 14.08
C PHE A 255 -9.93 19.68 13.68
N ALA A 256 -10.09 18.59 14.42
CA ALA A 256 -11.14 17.61 14.18
C ALA A 256 -12.55 18.21 14.40
N THR A 257 -12.74 18.98 15.47
CA THR A 257 -14.00 19.69 15.72
C THR A 257 -14.27 20.75 14.64
N GLU A 258 -13.26 21.54 14.25
CA GLU A 258 -13.44 22.63 13.28
C GLU A 258 -13.73 22.12 11.85
N HIS A 259 -13.02 21.08 11.41
CA HIS A 259 -13.03 20.69 10.00
C HIS A 259 -13.78 19.40 9.70
N PHE A 260 -13.96 18.53 10.70
CA PHE A 260 -14.68 17.26 10.56
C PHE A 260 -15.95 17.20 11.42
N GLY A 261 -16.18 18.19 12.29
CA GLY A 261 -17.36 18.25 13.14
C GLY A 261 -17.38 17.18 14.24
N CYS A 262 -16.20 16.67 14.62
CA CYS A 262 -16.09 15.71 15.70
C CYS A 262 -16.40 16.37 17.04
N GLU A 263 -17.18 15.68 17.86
CA GLU A 263 -17.47 16.06 19.25
C GLU A 263 -16.69 15.11 20.15
N TYR A 264 -15.89 15.67 21.06
CA TYR A 264 -15.13 14.93 22.07
C TYR A 264 -15.65 15.30 23.44
N ASP A 265 -15.82 14.31 24.32
CA ASP A 265 -16.15 14.60 25.71
C ASP A 265 -14.89 15.12 26.43
N ASP A 266 -15.07 15.97 27.45
CA ASP A 266 -13.95 16.56 28.24
C ASP A 266 -13.07 15.50 28.94
N GLU A 267 -13.48 14.23 28.94
CA GLU A 267 -12.80 13.09 29.58
C GLU A 267 -11.98 12.22 28.60
N ASP A 268 -12.08 12.44 27.29
CA ASP A 268 -11.32 11.72 26.25
C ASP A 268 -9.90 12.29 26.04
#